data_AF-A0A1I6FAF9-F1
#
_entry.id   AF-A0A1I6FAF9-F1
#
_cell.length_a   1.000
_cell.length_b   1.000
_cell.length_c   1.000
_cell.angle_alpha   90.00
_cell.angle_beta   90.00
_cell.angle_gamma   90.00
#
_symmetry.space_group_name_H-M   'P 1'
#
loop_
_entity.id
_entity.type
_entity.pdbx_description
1 polymer ?
#
loop_
_entity_poly.entity_id
_entity_poly.type
_entity_poly.pdbx_seq_one_letter_code
_entity_poly.pdbx_strand_id
1 'polypeptide(L)'
;MLSHVEVTARVTVTPAAHFVWSNRLDFTHDCLVCLRVGRIIQLQHGMPYALCTGNEHPAAMRVSAFDATEQGAERRLRCRITSWWAPFNDQMEPDVQASELTAQPWVRLNYRVGCHTCRDNGVGEWLGIEGHLSSDTAPVTSSCPRCGTELITGAAPEINLVG
;
A
#
# COMPACT_ATOMS: atom_id res chain seq x y z
N MET A 1 -15.06 -1.40 18.19
CA MET A 1 -15.51 -2.43 17.24
C MET A 1 -14.33 -2.85 16.38
N LEU A 2 -14.20 -4.12 16.05
CA LEU A 2 -13.16 -4.57 15.13
C LEU A 2 -13.66 -4.34 13.70
N SER A 3 -12.84 -3.71 12.87
CA SER A 3 -13.14 -3.42 11.47
C SER A 3 -12.08 -4.03 10.57
N HIS A 4 -12.48 -4.38 9.35
CA HIS A 4 -11.60 -4.97 8.36
C HIS A 4 -11.72 -4.25 7.02
N VAL A 5 -10.57 -3.94 6.43
CA VAL A 5 -10.46 -3.34 5.10
C VAL A 5 -9.63 -4.27 4.24
N GLU A 6 -10.11 -4.54 3.03
CA GLU A 6 -9.36 -5.24 2.01
C GLU A 6 -8.81 -4.24 1.00
N VAL A 7 -7.50 -4.33 0.75
CA VAL A 7 -6.81 -3.62 -0.32
C VAL A 7 -6.40 -4.63 -1.37
N THR A 8 -6.79 -4.40 -2.62
CA THR A 8 -6.36 -5.24 -3.75
C THR A 8 -5.56 -4.43 -4.75
N ALA A 9 -4.57 -5.07 -5.38
CA ALA A 9 -3.79 -4.43 -6.44
C ALA A 9 -3.32 -5.45 -7.47
N ARG A 10 -3.05 -4.94 -8.67
CA ARG A 10 -2.64 -5.74 -9.83
C ARG A 10 -1.56 -5.01 -10.62
N VAL A 11 -0.54 -5.77 -11.02
CA VAL A 11 0.56 -5.31 -11.87
C VAL A 11 0.76 -6.33 -12.99
N THR A 12 0.91 -5.83 -14.22
CA THR A 12 1.42 -6.62 -15.34
C THR A 12 2.93 -6.43 -15.42
N VAL A 13 3.68 -7.52 -15.37
CA VAL A 13 5.14 -7.56 -15.32
C VAL A 13 5.66 -8.05 -16.67
N THR A 14 6.61 -7.31 -17.25
CA THR A 14 7.25 -7.71 -18.50
C THR A 14 8.25 -8.84 -18.27
N PRO A 15 8.61 -9.63 -19.30
CA PRO A 15 9.67 -10.66 -19.16
C PRO A 15 11.04 -10.10 -18.74
N ALA A 16 11.26 -8.80 -18.97
CA ALA A 16 12.48 -8.10 -18.59
C ALA A 16 12.53 -7.73 -17.10
N ALA A 17 11.49 -8.03 -16.32
CA ALA A 17 11.38 -7.59 -14.94
C ALA A 17 11.35 -8.75 -13.93
N HIS A 18 11.99 -8.52 -12.79
CA HIS A 18 11.78 -9.27 -11.56
C HIS A 18 10.98 -8.41 -10.59
N PHE A 19 9.78 -8.82 -10.18
CA PHE A 19 8.88 -8.00 -9.37
C PHE A 19 8.65 -8.60 -7.99
N VAL A 20 8.62 -7.77 -6.96
CA VAL A 20 8.30 -8.17 -5.59
C VAL A 20 7.44 -7.09 -4.92
N TRP A 21 6.31 -7.49 -4.33
CA TRP A 21 5.54 -6.60 -3.46
C TRP A 21 6.33 -6.27 -2.20
N SER A 22 6.36 -4.98 -1.82
CA SER A 22 6.91 -4.61 -0.53
C SER A 22 5.96 -5.05 0.57
N ASN A 23 6.51 -5.40 1.74
CA ASN A 23 5.72 -5.67 2.93
C ASN A 23 5.22 -4.39 3.62
N ARG A 24 5.38 -3.21 3.01
CA ARG A 24 5.00 -1.90 3.54
C ARG A 24 3.95 -1.21 2.69
N LEU A 25 2.96 -0.62 3.34
CA LEU A 25 1.96 0.22 2.71
C LEU A 25 1.56 1.39 3.62
N ASP A 26 1.15 2.49 3.00
CA ASP A 26 0.56 3.63 3.70
C ASP A 26 -0.94 3.59 3.46
N PHE A 27 -1.74 3.89 4.49
CA PHE A 27 -3.20 3.84 4.42
C PHE A 27 -3.80 5.01 5.19
N THR A 28 -4.82 5.67 4.65
CA THR A 28 -5.54 6.72 5.37
C THR A 28 -6.54 6.12 6.34
N HIS A 29 -6.48 6.52 7.61
CA HIS A 29 -7.39 6.05 8.66
C HIS A 29 -7.69 7.13 9.69
N ASP A 30 -8.87 7.04 10.29
CA ASP A 30 -9.30 7.94 11.35
C ASP A 30 -8.76 7.42 12.68
N CYS A 31 -7.78 8.12 13.24
CA CYS A 31 -6.99 7.61 14.33
C CYS A 31 -7.58 7.94 15.70
N LEU A 32 -8.21 6.95 16.34
CA LEU A 32 -8.80 7.09 17.67
C LEU A 32 -7.78 7.46 18.77
N VAL A 33 -6.50 7.12 18.60
CA VAL A 33 -5.47 7.38 19.62
C VAL A 33 -5.18 8.87 19.76
N CYS A 34 -5.07 9.60 18.64
CA CYS A 34 -4.88 11.05 18.66
C CYS A 34 -6.16 11.83 18.37
N LEU A 35 -7.29 11.15 18.17
CA LEU A 35 -8.59 11.74 17.83
C LEU A 35 -8.53 12.64 16.59
N ARG A 36 -7.81 12.19 15.56
CA ARG A 36 -7.68 12.90 14.28
C ARG A 36 -8.13 12.06 13.11
N VAL A 37 -8.94 12.64 12.24
CA VAL A 37 -9.47 12.05 11.01
C VAL A 37 -8.43 12.17 9.88
N GLY A 38 -8.47 11.25 8.91
CA GLY A 38 -7.67 11.36 7.68
C GLY A 38 -6.15 11.24 7.89
N ARG A 39 -5.70 10.49 8.91
CA ARG A 39 -4.27 10.31 9.17
C ARG A 39 -3.66 9.28 8.24
N ILE A 40 -2.43 9.52 7.81
CA ILE A 40 -1.62 8.49 7.15
C ILE A 40 -1.08 7.53 8.20
N ILE A 41 -1.39 6.26 8.00
CA ILE A 41 -0.96 5.15 8.84
C ILE A 41 0.02 4.29 8.04
N GLN A 42 1.22 4.12 8.57
CA GLN A 42 2.23 3.23 8.00
C GLN A 42 2.03 1.82 8.55
N LEU A 43 1.83 0.88 7.65
CA LEU A 43 1.62 -0.53 7.93
C LEU A 43 2.78 -1.35 7.40
N GLN A 44 3.20 -2.34 8.18
CA GLN A 44 4.16 -3.34 7.74
C GLN A 44 3.63 -4.74 8.05
N HIS A 45 3.58 -5.60 7.04
CA HIS A 45 3.21 -7.00 7.22
C HIS A 45 4.22 -7.70 8.16
N GLY A 46 3.67 -8.40 9.15
CA GLY A 46 4.43 -9.01 10.25
C GLY A 46 4.50 -8.15 11.52
N MET A 47 4.14 -6.86 11.46
CA MET A 47 4.08 -6.00 12.64
C MET A 47 2.72 -6.11 13.34
N PRO A 48 2.68 -6.14 14.70
CA PRO A 48 1.43 -6.28 15.44
C PRO A 48 0.64 -4.96 15.55
N TYR A 49 1.25 -3.83 15.17
CA TYR A 49 0.66 -2.51 15.16
C TYR A 49 1.12 -1.73 13.92
N ALA A 50 0.45 -0.61 13.66
CA ALA A 50 0.80 0.35 12.64
C ALA A 50 1.29 1.66 13.29
N LEU A 51 1.88 2.55 12.50
CA LEU A 51 2.37 3.84 12.98
C LEU A 51 1.53 4.98 12.41
N CYS A 52 0.96 5.82 13.26
CA CYS A 52 0.33 7.07 12.82
C CYS A 52 1.42 8.11 12.56
N THR A 53 1.55 8.60 11.33
CA THR A 53 2.66 9.52 10.97
C THR A 53 2.48 10.93 11.53
N GLY A 54 1.26 11.31 11.92
CA GLY A 54 0.99 12.67 12.39
C GLY A 54 1.72 13.04 13.69
N ASN A 55 1.92 12.06 14.58
CA ASN A 55 2.51 12.23 15.92
C ASN A 55 3.43 11.04 16.29
N GLU A 56 3.78 10.19 15.31
CA GLU A 56 4.62 8.99 15.46
C GLU A 56 4.25 8.04 16.61
N HIS A 57 2.95 7.89 16.89
CA HIS A 57 2.47 6.95 17.91
C HIS A 57 1.92 5.66 17.28
N PRO A 58 1.93 4.54 18.03
CA PRO A 58 1.26 3.32 17.60
C PRO A 58 -0.24 3.54 17.33
N ALA A 59 -0.75 2.95 16.27
CA ALA A 59 -2.17 2.85 15.96
C ALA A 59 -2.63 1.39 16.14
N ALA A 60 -3.83 1.18 16.70
CA ALA A 60 -4.43 -0.13 16.93
C ALA A 60 -4.96 -0.75 15.61
N MET A 61 -4.04 -0.94 14.67
CA MET A 61 -4.28 -1.41 13.31
C MET A 61 -3.10 -2.30 12.88
N ARG A 62 -3.36 -3.35 12.09
CA ARG A 62 -2.31 -4.22 11.55
C ARG A 62 -2.70 -4.84 10.22
N VAL A 63 -1.71 -5.33 9.47
CA VAL A 63 -1.94 -6.24 8.36
C VAL A 63 -2.22 -7.64 8.92
N SER A 64 -3.44 -8.12 8.75
CA SER A 64 -3.91 -9.42 9.22
C SER A 64 -3.76 -10.54 8.20
N ALA A 65 -3.71 -10.21 6.90
CA ALA A 65 -3.42 -11.14 5.82
C ALA A 65 -2.72 -10.40 4.67
N PHE A 66 -1.79 -11.07 4.00
CA PHE A 66 -1.01 -10.52 2.89
C PHE A 66 -0.80 -11.62 1.84
N ASP A 67 -1.73 -11.72 0.90
CA ASP A 67 -1.77 -12.77 -0.10
C ASP A 67 -1.22 -12.22 -1.43
N ALA A 68 0.01 -12.61 -1.78
CA ALA A 68 0.61 -12.30 -3.07
C ALA A 68 0.51 -13.51 -4.00
N THR A 69 -0.02 -13.31 -5.20
CA THR A 69 -0.19 -14.39 -6.19
C THR A 69 0.41 -14.01 -7.53
N GLU A 70 1.03 -15.00 -8.19
CA GLU A 70 1.62 -14.84 -9.52
C GLU A 70 0.87 -15.69 -10.54
N GLN A 71 0.40 -15.08 -11.64
CA GLN A 71 -0.27 -15.77 -12.73
C GLN A 71 0.25 -15.25 -14.07
N GLY A 72 1.18 -15.98 -14.68
CA GLY A 72 1.83 -15.54 -15.93
C GLY A 72 2.55 -14.21 -15.74
N ALA A 73 2.18 -13.19 -16.53
CA ALA A 73 2.69 -11.82 -16.41
C ALA A 73 2.03 -11.04 -15.26
N GLU A 74 0.91 -11.50 -14.73
CA GLU A 74 0.17 -10.75 -13.71
C GLU A 74 0.70 -11.06 -12.31
N ARG A 75 0.81 -10.01 -11.49
CA ARG A 75 1.11 -10.06 -10.06
C ARG A 75 -0.05 -9.40 -9.33
N ARG A 76 -0.71 -10.15 -8.46
CA ARG A 76 -1.81 -9.64 -7.63
C ARG A 76 -1.39 -9.57 -6.17
N LEU A 77 -1.98 -8.63 -5.47
CA LEU A 77 -1.92 -8.52 -4.01
C LEU A 77 -3.34 -8.42 -3.47
N ARG A 78 -3.61 -9.15 -2.40
CA ARG A 78 -4.74 -8.94 -1.52
C ARG A 78 -4.23 -8.78 -0.09
N CYS A 79 -4.44 -7.61 0.48
CA CYS A 79 -4.03 -7.27 1.84
C CYS A 79 -5.27 -7.02 2.70
N ARG A 80 -5.42 -7.73 3.81
CA ARG A 80 -6.48 -7.46 4.80
C ARG A 80 -5.90 -6.68 5.96
N ILE A 81 -6.35 -5.45 6.14
CA ILE A 81 -6.03 -4.58 7.27
C ILE A 81 -7.12 -4.78 8.32
N THR A 82 -6.73 -4.94 9.58
CA THR A 82 -7.65 -5.04 10.71
C THR A 82 -7.36 -3.89 11.68
N SER A 83 -8.39 -3.18 12.11
CA SER A 83 -8.26 -2.06 13.05
C SER A 83 -9.33 -2.07 14.12
N TRP A 84 -8.98 -1.55 15.30
CA TRP A 84 -9.98 -1.12 16.26
C TRP A 84 -10.56 0.24 15.85
N TRP A 85 -11.87 0.31 15.73
CA TRP A 85 -12.61 1.51 15.38
C TRP A 85 -13.67 1.86 16.42
N ALA A 86 -13.88 3.16 16.64
CA ALA A 86 -14.99 3.73 17.38
C ALA A 86 -15.30 5.12 16.81
N PRO A 87 -16.56 5.61 16.89
CA PRO A 87 -16.89 6.97 16.49
C PRO A 87 -16.25 8.00 17.42
N PHE A 88 -15.74 9.10 16.86
CA PHE A 88 -15.26 10.27 17.57
C PHE A 88 -15.36 11.52 16.66
N ASN A 89 -15.32 12.71 17.23
CA ASN A 89 -15.17 13.95 16.48
C ASN A 89 -13.69 14.33 16.40
N ASP A 90 -13.24 14.86 15.27
CA ASP A 90 -11.86 15.33 15.13
C ASP A 90 -11.54 16.39 16.18
N GLN A 91 -10.40 16.23 16.84
CA GLN A 91 -9.97 17.09 17.94
C GLN A 91 -9.72 18.54 17.51
N MET A 92 -9.33 18.77 16.25
CA MET A 92 -9.07 20.10 15.69
C MET A 92 -10.23 20.63 14.84
N GLU A 93 -11.05 19.74 14.30
CA GLU A 93 -12.22 20.06 13.48
C GLU A 93 -13.48 19.39 14.05
N PRO A 94 -14.10 19.93 15.12
CA PRO A 94 -15.15 19.24 15.87
C PRO A 94 -16.41 18.86 15.09
N ASP A 95 -16.63 19.50 13.94
CA ASP A 95 -17.74 19.21 13.02
C ASP A 95 -17.45 18.01 12.08
N VAL A 96 -16.20 17.53 12.06
CA VAL A 96 -15.78 16.36 11.28
C VAL A 96 -15.87 15.12 12.15
N GLN A 97 -16.72 14.17 11.74
CA GLN A 97 -16.91 12.92 12.43
C GLN A 97 -16.08 11.79 11.80
N ALA A 98 -15.42 11.00 12.65
CA ALA A 98 -14.71 9.80 12.23
C ALA A 98 -15.66 8.72 11.72
N SER A 99 -15.16 7.93 10.79
CA SER A 99 -15.89 6.89 10.06
C SER A 99 -15.13 5.57 10.07
N GLU A 100 -15.83 4.46 9.89
CA GLU A 100 -15.21 3.12 9.94
C GLU A 100 -14.18 2.94 8.83
N LEU A 101 -14.55 3.35 7.62
CA LEU A 101 -13.65 3.66 6.53
C LEU A 101 -13.67 5.18 6.33
N THR A 102 -12.51 5.81 6.40
CA THR A 102 -12.36 7.27 6.28
C THR A 102 -13.07 7.79 5.02
N ALA A 103 -13.64 8.99 5.08
CA ALA A 103 -14.46 9.56 4.01
C ALA A 103 -13.75 9.64 2.64
N GLN A 104 -12.42 9.81 2.66
CA GLN A 104 -11.57 9.79 1.47
C GLN A 104 -10.51 8.69 1.64
N PRO A 105 -10.88 7.41 1.41
CA PRO A 105 -9.97 6.31 1.61
C PRO A 105 -8.84 6.38 0.59
N TRP A 106 -7.62 6.21 1.06
CA TRP A 106 -6.42 6.25 0.23
C TRP A 106 -5.41 5.21 0.69
N VAL A 107 -4.71 4.63 -0.27
CA VAL A 107 -3.66 3.66 -0.01
C VAL A 107 -2.50 3.86 -0.98
N ARG A 108 -1.28 3.66 -0.48
CA ARG A 108 -0.06 3.54 -1.28
C ARG A 108 0.62 2.22 -0.98
N LEU A 109 0.72 1.38 -2.01
CA LEU A 109 1.41 0.09 -1.95
C LEU A 109 2.81 0.24 -2.54
N ASN A 110 3.84 -0.14 -1.79
CA ASN A 110 5.20 -0.09 -2.30
C ASN A 110 5.56 -1.43 -2.97
N TYR A 111 6.44 -1.38 -3.97
CA TYR A 111 7.01 -2.56 -4.61
C TYR A 111 8.48 -2.34 -4.94
N ARG A 112 9.16 -3.44 -5.27
CA ARG A 112 10.50 -3.42 -5.84
C ARG A 112 10.48 -4.12 -7.18
N VAL A 113 11.23 -3.57 -8.12
CA VAL A 113 11.42 -4.17 -9.43
C VAL A 113 12.91 -4.24 -9.77
N GLY A 114 13.31 -5.31 -10.44
CA GLY A 114 14.63 -5.49 -11.01
C GLY A 114 14.57 -5.61 -12.52
N CYS A 115 15.60 -5.14 -13.21
CA CYS A 115 15.71 -5.19 -14.67
C CYS A 115 16.66 -6.30 -15.11
N HIS A 116 16.13 -7.36 -15.74
CA HIS A 116 16.92 -8.46 -16.31
C HIS A 116 17.88 -7.97 -17.39
N THR A 117 17.49 -7.00 -18.21
CA THR A 117 18.40 -6.41 -19.21
C THR A 117 19.64 -5.81 -18.55
N CYS A 118 19.50 -5.10 -17.43
CA CYS A 118 20.64 -4.57 -16.69
C CYS A 118 21.44 -5.68 -16.01
N ARG A 119 20.77 -6.69 -15.43
CA ARG A 119 21.42 -7.85 -14.81
C ARG A 119 22.34 -8.55 -15.81
N ASP A 120 21.82 -8.84 -16.99
CA ASP A 120 22.50 -9.63 -18.01
C ASP A 120 23.66 -8.83 -18.65
N ASN A 121 23.64 -7.49 -18.52
CA ASN A 121 24.75 -6.60 -18.85
C ASN A 121 25.71 -6.31 -17.68
N GLY A 122 25.62 -7.05 -16.57
CA GLY A 122 26.58 -6.98 -15.46
C GLY A 122 26.37 -5.81 -14.48
N VAL A 123 25.19 -5.16 -14.48
CA VAL A 123 24.89 -4.09 -13.52
C VAL A 123 24.56 -4.68 -12.15
N GLY A 124 25.37 -4.38 -11.13
CA GLY A 124 25.19 -4.94 -9.77
C GLY A 124 23.88 -4.55 -9.07
N GLU A 125 23.39 -3.33 -9.29
CA GLU A 125 22.14 -2.79 -8.70
C GLU A 125 20.95 -2.95 -9.65
N TRP A 126 20.92 -4.05 -10.41
CA TRP A 126 19.83 -4.33 -11.34
C TRP A 126 18.51 -4.60 -10.61
N LEU A 127 18.57 -5.04 -9.34
CA LEU A 127 17.44 -5.26 -8.44
C LEU A 127 17.33 -4.11 -7.43
N GLY A 128 16.11 -3.66 -7.13
CA GLY A 128 15.88 -2.67 -6.07
C GLY A 128 15.45 -1.30 -6.58
N ILE A 129 14.92 -1.21 -7.80
CA ILE A 129 14.18 -0.02 -8.23
C ILE A 129 12.89 0.00 -7.41
N GLU A 130 12.77 0.98 -6.51
CA GLU A 130 11.60 1.15 -5.67
C GLU A 130 10.51 1.91 -6.43
N GLY A 131 9.27 1.47 -6.27
CA GLY A 131 8.11 2.12 -6.85
C GLY A 131 6.89 1.96 -5.97
N HIS A 132 5.79 2.60 -6.34
CA HIS A 132 4.54 2.52 -5.61
C HIS A 132 3.32 2.62 -6.54
N LEU A 133 2.19 2.09 -6.06
CA LEU A 133 0.87 2.30 -6.64
C LEU A 133 0.01 3.02 -5.63
N SER A 134 -0.70 4.07 -6.06
CA SER A 134 -1.61 4.82 -5.21
C SER A 134 -3.03 4.80 -5.76
N SER A 135 -4.04 4.72 -4.89
CA SER A 135 -5.45 4.59 -5.30
C SER A 135 -6.01 5.84 -6.00
N ASP A 136 -5.35 6.98 -5.87
CA ASP A 136 -5.69 8.27 -6.50
C ASP A 136 -4.97 8.50 -7.84
N THR A 137 -4.13 7.57 -8.29
CA THR A 137 -3.37 7.70 -9.53
C THR A 137 -3.92 6.83 -10.64
N ALA A 138 -3.90 7.34 -11.89
CA ALA A 138 -4.18 6.53 -13.07
C ALA A 138 -3.14 5.39 -13.21
N PRO A 139 -3.42 4.33 -14.00
CA PRO A 139 -2.45 3.29 -14.26
C PRO A 139 -1.10 3.85 -14.73
N VAL A 140 0.00 3.35 -14.14
CA VAL A 140 1.35 3.85 -14.40
C VAL A 140 2.21 2.74 -14.99
N THR A 141 2.88 3.06 -16.08
CA THR A 141 3.96 2.25 -16.64
C THR A 141 5.30 2.69 -16.05
N SER A 142 6.08 1.75 -15.55
CA SER A 142 7.40 2.00 -14.98
C SER A 142 8.48 1.34 -15.84
N SER A 143 9.51 2.11 -16.16
CA SER A 143 10.66 1.67 -16.94
C SER A 143 11.94 1.69 -16.11
N CYS A 144 12.92 0.89 -16.53
CA CYS A 144 14.24 0.89 -15.93
C CYS A 144 14.90 2.26 -16.10
N PRO A 145 15.33 2.94 -15.02
CA PRO A 145 15.92 4.27 -15.10
C PRO A 145 17.27 4.29 -15.81
N ARG A 146 17.91 3.13 -16.02
CA ARG A 146 19.23 3.02 -16.67
C ARG A 146 19.14 2.76 -18.17
N CYS A 147 18.30 1.83 -18.60
CA CYS A 147 18.22 1.37 -19.99
C CYS A 147 16.90 1.70 -20.68
N GLY A 148 15.91 2.26 -19.97
CA GLY A 148 14.60 2.62 -20.52
C GLY A 148 13.67 1.44 -20.78
N THR A 149 14.11 0.19 -20.61
CA THR A 149 13.26 -1.00 -20.78
C THR A 149 12.05 -0.93 -19.87
N GLU A 150 10.86 -1.10 -20.44
CA GLU A 150 9.62 -1.19 -19.67
C GLU A 150 9.63 -2.43 -18.76
N LEU A 151 9.30 -2.23 -17.49
CA LEU A 151 9.36 -3.28 -16.48
C LEU A 151 7.96 -3.72 -16.05
N ILE A 152 7.08 -2.76 -15.77
CA ILE A 152 5.73 -3.06 -15.31
C ILE A 152 4.71 -2.04 -15.80
N THR A 153 3.45 -2.45 -15.81
CA THR A 153 2.29 -1.56 -15.84
C THR A 153 1.36 -1.90 -14.67
N GLY A 154 1.14 -0.96 -13.76
CA GLY A 154 0.31 -1.12 -12.57
C GLY A 154 -1.02 -0.39 -12.67
N ALA A 155 -2.07 -0.96 -12.08
CA ALA A 155 -3.37 -0.29 -11.92
C ALA A 155 -3.51 0.33 -10.53
N ALA A 156 -4.43 1.29 -10.40
CA ALA A 156 -4.80 1.87 -9.10
C ALA A 156 -5.28 0.76 -8.15
N PRO A 157 -4.79 0.70 -6.90
CA PRO A 157 -5.31 -0.21 -5.90
C PRO A 157 -6.76 0.09 -5.54
N GLU A 158 -7.53 -0.95 -5.25
CA GLU A 158 -8.92 -0.86 -4.80
C GLU A 158 -8.98 -1.03 -3.28
N ILE A 159 -9.87 -0.29 -2.61
CA ILE A 159 -10.05 -0.30 -1.15
C ILE A 159 -11.51 -0.63 -0.86
N ASN A 160 -11.75 -1.67 -0.07
CA ASN A 160 -13.11 -2.11 0.28
C ASN A 160 -13.21 -2.39 1.78
N LEU A 161 -14.25 -1.87 2.43
CA LEU A 161 -14.64 -2.33 3.76
C LEU A 161 -15.21 -3.75 3.65
N VAL A 162 -14.78 -4.67 4.52
CA VAL A 162 -15.19 -6.08 4.46
C VAL A 162 -15.65 -6.58 5.83
N GLY A 163 -16.74 -7.34 5.83
CA GLY A 163 -17.29 -8.02 7.01
C GLY A 163 -16.49 -9.23 7.46
#